data_AF-A0A6C0KLH2-F1
#
_entry.id   AF-A0A6C0KLH2-F1
#
_cell.length_a   1.000
_cell.length_b   1.000
_cell.length_c   1.000
_cell.angle_alpha   90.00
_cell.angle_beta   90.00
_cell.angle_gamma   90.00
#
_symmetry.space_group_name_H-M   'P 1'
#
loop_
_entity.id
_entity.type
_entity.pdbx_description
1 polymer ?
#
loop_
_entity_poly.entity_id
_entity_poly.type
_entity_poly.pdbx_seq_one_letter_code
_entity_poly.pdbx_strand_id
1 'polypeptide(L)'
;MKKYEGYCLSCFVHMYPDRPNARNYKTKERAVVESVLRTFPHFTWIDDKRVQDGCSARRPDLLLDLGYQVIIVEIDENQHRSYDCSCENKRLMQLSQDVEHRPIVFIRFNPDGYRTSMGPIPSCWGYDGRGMCMIKRSKEEEWVERLKVLHDTIHYWTQESNCTDKTVEVFHLFYDEPSCLDDSDDSYDSSEEEEAEAEEEAESDEAEEESKESE
;
A
#
# COMPACT_ATOMS: atom_id res chain seq x y z
N MET A 1 -32.66 15.03 4.38
CA MET A 1 -31.84 15.16 5.61
C MET A 1 -30.37 14.99 5.24
N LYS A 2 -29.48 15.91 5.65
CA LYS A 2 -28.03 15.73 5.44
C LYS A 2 -27.57 14.55 6.33
N LYS A 3 -26.91 13.55 5.73
CA LYS A 3 -26.53 12.24 6.35
C LYS A 3 -25.78 12.35 7.69
N TYR A 4 -25.18 13.50 7.99
CA TYR A 4 -24.37 13.76 9.18
C TYR A 4 -24.75 15.09 9.86
N GLU A 5 -26.02 15.52 9.74
CA GLU A 5 -26.56 16.73 10.40
C GLU A 5 -25.77 18.03 10.14
N GLY A 6 -25.01 18.08 9.04
CA GLY A 6 -24.19 19.24 8.68
C GLY A 6 -22.73 19.19 9.14
N TYR A 7 -22.34 18.15 9.89
CA TYR A 7 -20.97 17.89 10.30
C TYR A 7 -20.22 17.00 9.29
N CYS A 8 -18.89 17.03 9.29
CA CYS A 8 -18.10 15.97 8.64
C CYS A 8 -18.24 14.66 9.43
N LEU A 9 -17.95 13.52 8.81
CA LEU A 9 -18.11 12.20 9.45
C LEU A 9 -17.35 12.09 10.78
N SER A 10 -16.10 12.56 10.81
CA SER A 10 -15.26 12.53 12.02
C SER A 10 -15.88 13.37 13.16
N CYS A 11 -16.26 14.63 12.88
CA CYS A 11 -16.94 15.48 13.86
C CYS A 11 -18.28 14.90 14.29
N PHE A 12 -19.04 14.30 13.37
CA PHE A 12 -20.31 13.67 13.68
C PHE A 12 -20.14 12.49 14.64
N VAL A 13 -19.15 11.63 14.42
CA VAL A 13 -18.87 10.47 15.28
C VAL A 13 -18.42 10.91 16.67
N HIS A 14 -17.54 11.91 16.75
CA HIS A 14 -17.05 12.44 18.02
C HIS A 14 -18.17 13.09 18.85
N MET A 15 -19.05 13.87 18.20
CA MET A 15 -20.15 14.58 18.85
C MET A 15 -21.34 13.67 19.16
N TYR A 16 -21.53 12.60 18.38
CA TYR A 16 -22.70 11.73 18.47
C TYR A 16 -22.32 10.23 18.39
N PRO A 17 -21.57 9.70 19.37
CA PRO A 17 -21.04 8.33 19.34
C PRO A 17 -22.13 7.25 19.32
N ASP A 18 -23.31 7.54 19.90
CA ASP A 18 -24.42 6.58 19.97
C ASP A 18 -25.26 6.51 18.69
N ARG A 19 -25.03 7.40 17.71
CA ARG A 19 -25.79 7.42 16.46
C ARG A 19 -25.42 6.21 15.59
N PRO A 20 -26.36 5.67 14.80
CA PRO A 20 -26.08 4.53 13.92
C PRO A 20 -24.88 4.73 12.99
N ASN A 21 -24.67 5.96 12.50
CA ASN A 21 -23.58 6.30 11.59
C ASN A 21 -22.21 6.38 12.29
N ALA A 22 -22.18 6.42 13.62
CA ALA A 22 -20.97 6.41 14.43
C ALA A 22 -20.56 4.99 14.88
N ARG A 23 -21.51 4.05 14.92
CA ARG A 23 -21.33 2.70 15.50
C ARG A 23 -20.20 1.86 14.89
N ASN A 24 -19.93 2.01 13.59
CA ASN A 24 -18.91 1.24 12.88
C ASN A 24 -17.72 2.10 12.42
N TYR A 25 -17.56 3.31 12.98
CA TYR A 25 -16.52 4.22 12.55
C TYR A 25 -15.13 3.69 12.94
N LYS A 26 -14.26 3.53 11.93
CA LYS A 26 -12.88 3.03 12.07
C LYS A 26 -12.77 1.67 12.80
N THR A 27 -13.81 0.83 12.75
CA THR A 27 -13.82 -0.42 13.51
C THR A 27 -12.69 -1.36 13.09
N LYS A 28 -12.46 -1.54 11.78
CA LYS A 28 -11.41 -2.45 11.27
C LYS A 28 -10.03 -1.86 11.49
N GLU A 29 -9.86 -0.58 11.13
CA GLU A 29 -8.64 0.19 11.40
C GLU A 29 -8.21 0.05 12.87
N ARG A 30 -9.10 0.35 13.81
CA ARG A 30 -8.82 0.22 15.26
C ARG A 30 -8.44 -1.19 15.68
N ALA A 31 -9.10 -2.21 15.14
CA ALA A 31 -8.80 -3.60 15.48
C ALA A 31 -7.39 -4.02 15.04
N VAL A 32 -6.96 -3.55 13.86
CA VAL A 32 -5.59 -3.77 13.36
C VAL A 32 -4.58 -2.96 14.18
N VAL A 33 -4.83 -1.67 14.40
CA VAL A 33 -3.97 -0.79 15.20
C VAL A 33 -3.75 -1.36 16.60
N GLU A 34 -4.81 -1.74 17.29
CA GLU A 34 -4.72 -2.34 18.63
C GLU A 34 -3.92 -3.66 18.61
N SER A 35 -4.08 -4.47 17.56
CA SER A 35 -3.29 -5.70 17.38
C SER A 35 -1.80 -5.41 17.26
N VAL A 36 -1.42 -4.41 16.46
CA VAL A 36 -0.01 -4.00 16.27
C VAL A 36 0.56 -3.45 17.58
N LEU A 37 -0.13 -2.51 18.23
CA LEU A 37 0.32 -1.91 19.48
C LEU A 37 0.49 -2.95 20.60
N ARG A 38 -0.40 -3.93 20.68
CA ARG A 38 -0.30 -5.03 21.65
C ARG A 38 0.86 -5.98 21.35
N THR A 39 1.14 -6.22 20.06
CA THR A 39 2.23 -7.12 19.63
C THR A 39 3.60 -6.46 19.81
N PHE A 40 3.67 -5.14 19.64
CA PHE A 40 4.90 -4.37 19.66
C PHE A 40 4.92 -3.27 20.73
N PRO A 41 4.73 -3.61 22.02
CA PRO A 41 4.59 -2.61 23.09
C PRO A 41 5.90 -1.88 23.43
N HIS A 42 7.04 -2.42 22.97
CA HIS A 42 8.37 -1.86 23.23
C HIS A 42 8.74 -0.73 22.27
N PHE A 43 8.01 -0.58 21.16
CA PHE A 43 8.20 0.50 20.20
C PHE A 43 7.32 1.70 20.53
N THR A 44 7.82 2.89 20.24
CA THR A 44 7.05 4.14 20.38
C THR A 44 6.33 4.43 19.07
N TRP A 45 5.13 3.90 18.94
CA TRP A 45 4.26 4.19 17.81
C TRP A 45 3.66 5.59 17.91
N ILE A 46 3.62 6.29 16.78
CA ILE A 46 2.85 7.51 16.61
C ILE A 46 1.54 7.14 15.91
N ASP A 47 0.45 7.23 16.67
CA ASP A 47 -0.92 7.12 16.19
C ASP A 47 -1.63 8.49 16.29
N ASP A 48 -2.43 8.83 15.27
CA ASP A 48 -3.43 9.91 15.17
C ASP A 48 -3.34 11.18 16.10
N LYS A 49 -2.16 11.82 16.26
CA LYS A 49 -2.02 13.07 17.05
C LYS A 49 -2.04 14.36 16.22
N ARG A 50 -3.22 14.96 15.99
CA ARG A 50 -3.42 16.26 15.30
C ARG A 50 -2.33 17.31 15.60
N VAL A 51 -1.71 17.84 14.54
CA VAL A 51 -0.86 19.03 14.49
C VAL A 51 -1.74 20.08 13.81
N GLN A 52 -1.93 21.20 14.50
CA GLN A 52 -2.60 22.37 13.92
C GLN A 52 -1.67 22.95 12.84
N ASP A 53 -2.21 23.18 11.64
CA ASP A 53 -1.62 24.01 10.57
C ASP A 53 -0.73 23.34 9.49
N GLY A 54 -0.99 22.09 9.12
CA GLY A 54 -0.42 21.47 7.92
C GLY A 54 -1.45 21.28 6.78
N CYS A 55 -1.08 21.62 5.54
CA CYS A 55 -1.94 21.51 4.35
C CYS A 55 -2.14 20.05 3.84
N SER A 56 -1.68 19.04 4.59
CA SER A 56 -1.80 17.60 4.31
C SER A 56 -2.57 16.90 5.44
N ALA A 57 -3.89 16.95 5.41
CA ALA A 57 -4.76 16.45 6.48
C ALA A 57 -4.79 14.91 6.65
N ARG A 58 -3.96 14.13 5.93
CA ARG A 58 -3.92 12.66 6.01
C ARG A 58 -2.69 12.18 6.79
N ARG A 59 -2.96 11.65 7.98
CA ARG A 59 -1.99 11.05 8.90
C ARG A 59 -1.87 9.57 8.58
N PRO A 60 -0.66 8.99 8.71
CA PRO A 60 -0.55 7.54 8.69
C PRO A 60 -1.29 6.95 9.87
N ASP A 61 -1.95 5.81 9.67
CA ASP A 61 -2.64 5.12 10.76
C ASP A 61 -1.66 4.69 11.86
N LEU A 62 -0.46 4.26 11.48
CA LEU A 62 0.67 4.01 12.38
C LEU A 62 1.99 4.45 11.76
N LEU A 63 2.82 5.11 12.56
CA LEU A 63 4.21 5.44 12.22
C LEU A 63 5.15 5.00 13.33
N LEU A 64 6.26 4.37 12.94
CA LEU A 64 7.35 3.97 13.81
C LEU A 64 8.66 4.53 13.26
N ASP A 65 9.34 5.36 14.04
CA ASP A 65 10.68 5.86 13.75
C ASP A 65 11.71 5.03 14.54
N LEU A 66 12.59 4.31 13.82
CA LEU A 66 13.66 3.48 14.40
C LEU A 66 15.00 4.22 14.47
N GLY A 67 15.06 5.49 14.05
CA GLY A 67 16.28 6.29 13.93
C GLY A 67 16.99 6.08 12.60
N TYR A 68 17.14 4.84 12.14
CA TYR A 68 17.80 4.48 10.87
C TYR A 68 16.82 4.23 9.71
N GLN A 69 15.56 3.91 10.02
CA GLN A 69 14.49 3.62 9.06
C GLN A 69 13.15 4.03 9.67
N VAL A 70 12.20 4.40 8.84
CA VAL A 70 10.83 4.70 9.26
C VAL A 70 9.89 3.64 8.69
N ILE A 71 9.05 3.08 9.54
CA ILE A 71 7.99 2.15 9.13
C ILE A 71 6.64 2.88 9.24
N ILE A 72 5.88 2.88 8.16
CA ILE A 72 4.53 3.41 8.09
C ILE A 72 3.59 2.26 7.78
N VAL A 73 2.52 2.12 8.56
CA VAL A 73 1.45 1.15 8.30
C VAL A 73 0.15 1.90 8.05
N GLU A 74 -0.48 1.64 6.90
CA GLU A 74 -1.80 2.17 6.54
C GLU A 74 -2.81 1.02 6.47
N ILE A 75 -4.00 1.23 7.05
CA ILE A 75 -5.11 0.29 7.00
C ILE A 75 -6.09 0.77 5.91
N ASP A 76 -5.89 0.24 4.72
CA ASP A 76 -6.65 0.62 3.54
C ASP A 76 -7.96 -0.16 3.42
N GLU A 77 -9.00 0.28 4.14
CA GLU A 77 -10.34 -0.28 3.95
C GLU A 77 -10.80 -0.13 2.49
N ASN A 78 -11.29 -1.23 1.91
CA ASN A 78 -11.62 -1.35 0.49
C ASN A 78 -10.45 -1.03 -0.48
N GLN A 79 -9.21 -1.29 -0.06
CA GLN A 79 -7.98 -1.09 -0.86
C GLN A 79 -7.74 0.36 -1.29
N HIS A 80 -8.40 1.32 -0.63
CA HIS A 80 -8.27 2.76 -0.91
C HIS A 80 -8.33 3.11 -2.41
N ARG A 81 -9.21 2.45 -3.18
CA ARG A 81 -9.33 2.59 -4.66
C ARG A 81 -9.74 3.98 -5.16
N SER A 82 -9.71 5.01 -4.32
CA SER A 82 -9.86 6.39 -4.77
C SER A 82 -8.64 6.75 -5.63
N TYR A 83 -8.91 7.10 -6.89
CA TYR A 83 -7.96 7.44 -7.96
C TYR A 83 -7.20 8.75 -7.68
N ASP A 84 -6.48 8.82 -6.56
CA ASP A 84 -5.79 10.02 -6.06
C ASP A 84 -4.26 9.81 -6.04
N CYS A 85 -3.77 9.07 -7.04
CA CYS A 85 -2.38 8.65 -7.20
C CYS A 85 -1.39 9.84 -7.23
N SER A 86 -1.85 11.03 -7.65
CA SER A 86 -1.03 12.25 -7.67
C SER A 86 -0.78 12.87 -6.29
N CYS A 87 -1.63 12.60 -5.30
CA CYS A 87 -1.51 13.12 -3.95
C CYS A 87 -0.61 12.23 -3.07
N GLU A 88 -0.67 10.92 -3.26
CA GLU A 88 0.16 9.93 -2.55
C GLU A 88 1.65 10.17 -2.80
N ASN A 89 2.07 10.33 -4.06
CA ASN A 89 3.48 10.56 -4.40
C ASN A 89 4.02 11.88 -3.81
N LYS A 90 3.21 12.94 -3.78
CA LYS A 90 3.60 14.22 -3.16
C LYS A 90 3.77 14.09 -1.65
N ARG A 91 2.90 13.33 -0.99
CA ARG A 91 2.99 13.03 0.45
C ARG A 91 4.22 12.20 0.76
N LEU A 92 4.48 11.16 -0.03
CA LEU A 92 5.66 10.30 0.10
C LEU A 92 6.95 11.12 0.03
N MET A 93 7.01 12.07 -0.91
CA MET A 93 8.13 13.00 -1.05
C MET A 93 8.26 13.97 0.14
N GLN A 94 7.14 14.50 0.66
CA GLN A 94 7.15 15.36 1.86
C GLN A 94 7.64 14.59 3.09
N LEU A 95 7.12 13.38 3.30
CA LEU A 95 7.57 12.51 4.40
C LEU A 95 9.06 12.19 4.28
N SER A 96 9.56 11.90 3.08
CA SER A 96 10.98 11.66 2.83
C SER A 96 11.87 12.86 3.16
N GLN A 97 11.41 14.08 2.86
CA GLN A 97 12.12 15.32 3.22
C GLN A 97 12.12 15.56 4.73
N ASP A 98 11.00 15.29 5.40
CA ASP A 98 10.84 15.48 6.84
C ASP A 98 11.68 14.49 7.68
N VAL A 99 12.05 13.34 7.11
CA VAL A 99 12.86 12.31 7.79
C VAL A 99 14.34 12.34 7.40
N GLU A 100 14.87 13.45 6.89
CA GLU A 100 16.29 13.61 6.50
C GLU A 100 16.78 12.53 5.51
N HIS A 101 15.92 12.14 4.53
CA HIS A 101 16.20 11.08 3.55
C HIS A 101 16.38 9.67 4.11
N ARG A 102 15.96 9.43 5.36
CA ARG A 102 15.92 8.08 5.92
C ARG A 102 15.01 7.18 5.07
N PRO A 103 15.39 5.91 4.85
CA PRO A 103 14.54 4.95 4.14
C PRO A 103 13.17 4.80 4.80
N ILE A 104 12.12 4.75 3.98
CA ILE A 104 10.75 4.56 4.43
C ILE A 104 10.24 3.20 3.94
N VAL A 105 9.78 2.38 4.87
CA VAL A 105 9.03 1.16 4.56
C VAL A 105 7.55 1.43 4.78
N PHE A 106 6.77 1.26 3.72
CA PHE A 106 5.35 1.57 3.69
C PHE A 106 4.54 0.29 3.53
N ILE A 107 3.84 -0.13 4.59
CA ILE A 107 3.07 -1.37 4.64
C ILE A 107 1.58 -1.02 4.55
N ARG A 108 0.95 -1.40 3.44
CA ARG A 108 -0.47 -1.22 3.18
C ARG A 108 -1.22 -2.50 3.49
N PHE A 109 -2.11 -2.46 4.47
CA PHE A 109 -2.87 -3.62 4.91
C PHE A 109 -4.35 -3.47 4.55
N ASN A 110 -4.87 -4.35 3.69
CA ASN A 110 -6.29 -4.40 3.38
C ASN A 110 -7.03 -5.37 4.32
N PRO A 111 -7.91 -4.89 5.22
CA PRO A 111 -8.69 -5.77 6.09
C PRO A 111 -9.89 -6.41 5.37
N ASP A 112 -10.20 -5.99 4.14
CA ASP A 112 -11.38 -6.40 3.40
C ASP A 112 -11.15 -7.60 2.46
N GLY A 113 -12.16 -7.90 1.64
CA GLY A 113 -12.01 -8.89 0.58
C GLY A 113 -11.07 -8.38 -0.51
N TYR A 114 -10.50 -9.33 -1.25
CA TYR A 114 -9.61 -9.06 -2.38
C TYR A 114 -9.72 -10.17 -3.41
N ARG A 115 -9.10 -10.01 -4.58
CA ARG A 115 -9.10 -10.97 -5.67
C ARG A 115 -7.71 -11.55 -5.87
N THR A 116 -7.65 -12.85 -6.09
CA THR A 116 -6.46 -13.52 -6.58
C THR A 116 -6.73 -14.09 -7.97
N SER A 117 -5.67 -14.52 -8.63
CA SER A 117 -5.70 -15.34 -9.84
C SER A 117 -6.60 -16.58 -9.71
N MET A 118 -6.76 -17.13 -8.50
CA MET A 118 -7.64 -18.27 -8.22
C MET A 118 -9.10 -17.88 -7.94
N GLY A 119 -9.40 -16.60 -7.73
CA GLY A 119 -10.76 -16.10 -7.51
C GLY A 119 -10.88 -15.11 -6.34
N PRO A 120 -12.11 -14.69 -6.01
CA PRO A 120 -12.34 -13.72 -4.94
C PRO A 120 -12.16 -14.35 -3.55
N ILE A 121 -11.36 -13.70 -2.71
CA ILE A 121 -11.25 -13.97 -1.28
C ILE A 121 -12.22 -13.06 -0.52
N PRO A 122 -13.27 -13.59 0.12
CA PRO A 122 -14.26 -12.76 0.81
C PRO A 122 -13.68 -12.13 2.08
N SER A 123 -14.16 -10.93 2.43
CA SER A 123 -13.75 -10.23 3.66
C SER A 123 -13.96 -11.08 4.92
N CYS A 124 -12.98 -11.06 5.82
CA CYS A 124 -13.09 -11.60 7.18
C CYS A 124 -14.20 -10.91 7.99
N TRP A 125 -14.53 -9.68 7.64
CA TRP A 125 -15.51 -8.85 8.33
C TRP A 125 -16.91 -9.03 7.74
N GLY A 126 -17.92 -8.88 8.59
CA GLY A 126 -19.34 -8.88 8.26
C GLY A 126 -20.13 -8.02 9.23
N TYR A 127 -21.46 -8.05 9.10
CA TYR A 127 -22.37 -7.38 10.01
C TYR A 127 -23.23 -8.40 10.74
N ASP A 128 -23.45 -8.19 12.03
CA ASP A 128 -24.41 -8.98 12.80
C ASP A 128 -25.86 -8.56 12.52
N GLY A 129 -26.82 -9.28 13.13
CA GLY A 129 -28.25 -8.95 13.01
C GLY A 129 -28.64 -7.57 13.58
N ARG A 130 -27.72 -6.87 14.26
CA ARG A 130 -27.89 -5.51 14.81
C ARG A 130 -27.10 -4.46 14.02
N GLY A 131 -26.41 -4.85 12.94
CA GLY A 131 -25.62 -3.98 12.09
C GLY A 131 -24.22 -3.63 12.64
N MET A 132 -23.69 -4.36 13.62
CA MET A 132 -22.34 -4.17 14.13
C MET A 132 -21.30 -4.86 13.24
N CYS A 133 -20.24 -4.15 12.89
CA CYS A 133 -19.12 -4.71 12.13
C CYS A 133 -18.29 -5.63 13.02
N MET A 134 -18.19 -6.90 12.65
CA MET A 134 -17.46 -7.91 13.41
C MET A 134 -16.79 -8.94 12.48
N ILE A 135 -15.77 -9.62 12.99
CA ILE A 135 -15.16 -10.75 12.31
C ILE A 135 -16.19 -11.89 12.23
N LYS A 136 -16.35 -12.47 11.04
CA LYS A 136 -17.21 -13.64 10.84
C LYS A 136 -16.57 -14.83 11.55
N ARG A 137 -17.36 -15.57 12.33
CA ARG A 137 -16.87 -16.78 13.04
C ARG A 137 -16.14 -17.75 12.12
N SER A 138 -16.63 -17.94 10.90
CA SER A 138 -16.02 -18.81 9.88
C SER A 138 -14.72 -18.28 9.28
N LYS A 139 -14.25 -17.10 9.70
CA LYS A 139 -13.08 -16.38 9.18
C LYS A 139 -12.12 -15.94 10.28
N GLU A 140 -12.33 -16.37 11.53
CA GLU A 140 -11.46 -16.03 12.66
C GLU A 140 -10.02 -16.52 12.43
N GLU A 141 -9.84 -17.76 12.00
CA GLU A 141 -8.51 -18.32 11.69
C GLU A 141 -7.82 -17.56 10.55
N GLU A 142 -8.56 -17.27 9.47
CA GLU A 142 -8.03 -16.48 8.35
C GLU A 142 -7.62 -15.07 8.81
N TRP A 143 -8.43 -14.42 9.65
CA TRP A 143 -8.11 -13.09 10.18
C TRP A 143 -6.85 -13.11 11.05
N VAL A 144 -6.68 -14.13 11.88
CA VAL A 144 -5.47 -14.33 12.68
C VAL A 144 -4.26 -14.50 11.78
N GLU A 145 -4.36 -15.29 10.71
CA GLU A 145 -3.26 -15.45 9.75
C GLU A 145 -2.93 -14.14 9.04
N ARG A 146 -3.93 -13.34 8.65
CA ARG A 146 -3.69 -12.01 8.05
C ARG A 146 -2.94 -11.08 8.99
N LEU A 147 -3.35 -11.01 10.25
CA LEU A 147 -2.66 -10.22 11.28
C LEU A 147 -1.24 -10.73 11.52
N LYS A 148 -1.04 -12.04 11.52
CA LYS A 148 0.28 -12.65 11.64
C LYS A 148 1.20 -12.22 10.49
N VAL A 149 0.75 -12.27 9.24
CA VAL A 149 1.53 -11.78 8.09
C VAL A 149 1.91 -10.31 8.25
N LEU A 150 0.98 -9.47 8.71
CA LEU A 150 1.28 -8.06 9.01
C LEU A 150 2.35 -7.93 10.09
N HIS A 151 2.20 -8.65 11.21
CA HIS A 151 3.16 -8.61 12.31
C HIS A 151 4.54 -9.13 11.89
N ASP A 152 4.60 -10.23 11.14
CA ASP A 152 5.85 -10.81 10.66
C ASP A 152 6.55 -9.83 9.70
N THR A 153 5.78 -9.14 8.85
CA THR A 153 6.31 -8.08 7.96
C THR A 153 6.87 -6.91 8.77
N ILE A 154 6.13 -6.39 9.74
CA ILE A 154 6.61 -5.31 10.63
C ILE A 154 7.87 -5.77 11.36
N HIS A 155 7.85 -6.96 11.95
CA HIS A 155 8.98 -7.51 12.70
C HIS A 155 10.24 -7.62 11.83
N TYR A 156 10.10 -8.12 10.60
CA TYR A 156 11.19 -8.20 9.64
C TYR A 156 11.85 -6.82 9.42
N TRP A 157 11.06 -5.79 9.15
CA TRP A 157 11.57 -4.44 8.89
C TRP A 157 12.06 -3.70 10.15
N THR A 158 11.70 -4.16 11.35
CA THR A 158 12.29 -3.63 12.59
C THR A 158 13.71 -4.11 12.87
N GLN A 159 14.23 -5.05 12.07
CA GLN A 159 15.61 -5.53 12.20
C GLN A 159 16.56 -4.63 11.41
N GLU A 160 17.61 -4.13 12.06
CA GLU A 160 18.59 -3.24 11.44
C GLU A 160 19.29 -3.87 10.23
N SER A 161 19.47 -5.20 10.23
CA SER A 161 20.04 -5.96 9.12
C SER A 161 19.16 -5.98 7.86
N ASN A 162 17.89 -5.62 7.99
CA ASN A 162 16.91 -5.58 6.91
C ASN A 162 16.59 -4.14 6.49
N CYS A 163 17.43 -3.16 6.85
CA CYS A 163 17.22 -1.80 6.35
C CYS A 163 17.24 -1.78 4.82
N THR A 164 16.34 -1.02 4.20
CA THR A 164 16.25 -0.89 2.75
C THR A 164 17.14 0.24 2.24
N ASP A 165 17.78 0.03 1.09
CA ASP A 165 18.54 1.07 0.40
C ASP A 165 17.64 2.00 -0.45
N LYS A 166 16.36 1.62 -0.62
CA LYS A 166 15.38 2.44 -1.34
C LYS A 166 14.97 3.62 -0.46
N THR A 167 14.80 4.80 -1.07
CA THR A 167 14.21 5.93 -0.35
C THR A 167 12.82 5.57 0.19
N VAL A 168 12.03 4.86 -0.62
CA VAL A 168 10.73 4.32 -0.19
C VAL A 168 10.51 2.93 -0.77
N GLU A 169 10.05 2.03 0.08
CA GLU A 169 9.67 0.67 -0.29
C GLU A 169 8.23 0.39 0.15
N VAL A 170 7.39 -0.14 -0.75
CA VAL A 170 5.95 -0.28 -0.52
C VAL A 170 5.52 -1.74 -0.61
N PHE A 171 4.81 -2.22 0.42
CA PHE A 171 4.25 -3.57 0.51
C PHE A 171 2.74 -3.52 0.57
N HIS A 172 2.08 -4.25 -0.33
CA HIS A 172 0.62 -4.39 -0.35
C HIS A 172 0.23 -5.76 0.19
N LEU A 173 -0.41 -5.80 1.36
CA LEU A 173 -0.86 -7.02 2.01
C LEU A 173 -2.35 -7.22 1.79
N PHE A 174 -2.72 -8.36 1.19
CA PHE A 174 -4.11 -8.77 0.91
C PHE A 174 -4.84 -7.86 -0.10
N TYR A 175 -4.14 -7.48 -1.17
CA TYR A 175 -4.68 -6.68 -2.27
C TYR A 175 -5.13 -7.54 -3.46
N ASP A 176 -5.85 -6.93 -4.39
CA ASP A 176 -6.14 -7.59 -5.66
C ASP A 176 -4.83 -7.85 -6.41
N GLU A 177 -4.64 -9.10 -6.82
CA GLU A 177 -3.60 -9.43 -7.81
C GLU A 177 -3.98 -8.79 -9.14
N PRO A 178 -3.04 -8.16 -9.87
CA PRO A 178 -3.31 -7.68 -11.21
C PRO A 178 -3.78 -8.86 -12.06
N SER A 179 -4.93 -8.72 -12.71
CA SER A 179 -5.43 -9.73 -13.63
C SER A 179 -4.45 -9.81 -14.81
N CYS A 180 -3.86 -10.98 -15.03
CA CYS A 180 -3.05 -11.29 -16.20
C CYS A 180 -3.91 -11.43 -17.46
N LEU A 181 -4.75 -10.45 -17.76
CA LEU A 181 -5.53 -10.31 -19.00
C LEU A 181 -5.93 -8.83 -19.10
N ASP A 182 -5.02 -8.01 -19.63
CA ASP A 182 -5.29 -6.83 -20.48
C ASP A 182 -3.94 -6.23 -20.92
N ASP A 183 -3.03 -7.08 -21.43
CA ASP A 183 -1.96 -6.62 -22.33
C ASP A 183 -2.48 -6.82 -23.76
N SER A 184 -3.38 -5.92 -24.17
CA SER A 184 -3.69 -5.72 -25.58
C SER A 184 -3.88 -4.23 -25.84
N ASP A 185 -2.80 -3.47 -25.72
CA ASP A 185 -2.43 -2.45 -26.70
C ASP A 185 -1.05 -1.89 -26.34
N ASP A 186 -0.01 -2.61 -26.76
CA ASP A 186 1.27 -2.02 -27.16
C ASP A 186 1.92 -3.07 -28.06
N SER A 187 1.53 -3.06 -29.34
CA SER A 187 2.28 -3.75 -30.39
C SER A 187 3.66 -3.10 -30.49
N TYR A 188 4.62 -3.61 -29.71
CA TYR A 188 6.03 -3.43 -30.00
C TYR A 188 6.30 -4.16 -31.31
N ASP A 189 6.41 -3.40 -32.39
CA ASP A 189 6.69 -3.92 -33.71
C ASP A 189 8.16 -4.35 -33.75
N SER A 190 8.39 -5.64 -33.52
CA SER A 190 9.71 -6.26 -33.54
C SER A 190 10.38 -6.27 -34.93
N SER A 191 9.75 -5.68 -35.96
CA SER A 191 10.37 -5.55 -37.28
C SER A 191 11.43 -4.45 -37.36
N GLU A 192 11.42 -3.46 -36.45
CA GLU A 192 12.45 -2.40 -36.46
C GLU A 192 13.80 -2.88 -35.92
N GLU A 193 13.83 -3.91 -35.06
CA GLU A 193 15.08 -4.50 -34.55
C GLU A 193 15.73 -5.44 -35.58
N GLU A 194 14.95 -6.21 -36.34
CA GLU A 194 15.49 -7.08 -37.41
C GLU A 194 16.05 -6.28 -38.59
N GLU A 195 15.46 -5.12 -38.92
CA GLU A 195 16.01 -4.24 -39.98
C GLU A 195 17.33 -3.58 -39.58
N ALA A 196 17.50 -3.20 -38.30
CA ALA A 196 18.74 -2.59 -37.81
C ALA A 196 19.91 -3.59 -37.74
N GLU A 197 19.66 -4.84 -37.33
CA GLU A 197 20.71 -5.88 -37.30
C GLU A 197 21.13 -6.30 -38.72
N ALA A 198 20.20 -6.32 -39.68
CA ALA A 198 20.51 -6.65 -41.07
C ALA A 198 21.33 -5.55 -41.78
N GLU A 199 21.12 -4.27 -41.45
CA GLU A 199 21.93 -3.17 -41.99
C GLU A 199 23.35 -3.17 -41.42
N GLU A 200 23.54 -3.52 -40.14
CA GLU A 200 24.86 -3.56 -39.50
C GLU A 200 25.72 -4.74 -40.00
N GLU A 201 25.10 -5.91 -40.27
CA GLU A 201 25.81 -7.03 -40.92
C GLU A 201 26.23 -6.69 -42.36
N ALA A 202 25.37 -6.01 -43.13
CA ALA A 202 25.68 -5.62 -44.51
C ALA A 202 26.81 -4.60 -44.62
N GLU A 203 26.88 -3.60 -43.72
CA GLU A 203 28.01 -2.64 -43.68
C GLU A 203 29.33 -3.32 -43.28
N SER A 204 29.26 -4.37 -42.45
CA SER A 204 30.47 -5.10 -42.02
C SER A 204 31.06 -5.98 -43.13
N ASP A 205 30.21 -6.58 -43.97
CA ASP A 205 30.63 -7.41 -45.10
C ASP A 205 31.19 -6.56 -46.26
N GLU A 206 30.62 -5.39 -46.55
CA GLU A 206 31.17 -4.47 -47.56
C GLU A 206 32.55 -3.91 -47.16
N ALA A 207 32.76 -3.64 -45.86
CA ALA A 207 34.06 -3.17 -45.36
C ALA A 207 35.17 -4.23 -45.44
N GLU A 208 34.82 -5.53 -45.32
CA GLU A 208 35.78 -6.62 -45.50
C GLU A 208 36.16 -6.84 -46.98
N GLU A 209 35.25 -6.57 -47.92
CA GLU A 209 35.50 -6.77 -49.34
C GLU A 209 36.40 -5.67 -49.95
N GLU A 210 36.20 -4.39 -49.56
CA GLU A 210 37.09 -3.29 -49.98
C GLU A 210 38.53 -3.42 -49.45
N SER A 211 38.71 -4.09 -48.30
CA SER A 211 40.03 -4.34 -47.73
C SER A 211 40.85 -5.39 -48.49
N LYS A 212 40.21 -6.24 -49.30
CA LYS A 212 40.87 -7.31 -50.08
C LYS A 212 41.20 -6.90 -51.52
N GLU A 213 40.63 -5.82 -52.06
CA GLU A 213 40.95 -5.31 -53.40
C GLU A 213 42.10 -4.29 -53.43
N SER A 214 42.66 -3.92 -52.28
CA SER A 214 43.75 -2.93 -52.16
C SER A 214 45.15 -3.49 -51.87
N GLU A 215 45.34 -4.82 -51.94
CA GLU A 215 46.66 -5.51 -51.92
C GLU A 215 47.10 -6.07 -53.28
#